data_AF-A0A919ZZM4-F1
#
_entry.id   AF-A0A919ZZM4-F1
#
_cell.length_a   1.000
_cell.length_b   1.000
_cell.length_c   1.000
_cell.angle_alpha   90.00
_cell.angle_beta   90.00
_cell.angle_gamma   90.00
#
_symmetry.space_group_name_H-M   'P 1'
#
loop_
_entity.id
_entity.type
_entity.pdbx_description
1 polymer ?
#
loop_
_entity_poly.entity_id
_entity_poly.type
_entity_poly.pdbx_seq_one_letter_code
_entity_poly.pdbx_strand_id
1 'polypeptide(L)' 'MQIDDLTLTLFSWENIPPTQYAAGSGNSSGNSTLGLLRISTDDGIEGYAF' A
#
# COMPACT_ATOMS: atom_id res chain seq x y z
N MET A 1 17.88 5.65 15.69
CA MET A 1 17.55 4.75 14.56
C MET A 1 16.78 3.54 15.05
N GLN A 2 15.55 3.78 15.49
CA GLN A 2 14.52 2.78 15.81
C GLN A 2 13.20 3.22 15.19
N ILE A 3 12.36 2.26 14.78
CA ILE A 3 10.99 2.55 14.33
C ILE A 3 10.15 2.96 15.54
N ASP A 4 9.42 4.06 15.44
CA ASP A 4 8.63 4.63 16.53
C ASP A 4 7.12 4.78 16.21
N ASP A 5 6.75 4.82 14.92
CA ASP A 5 5.35 4.81 14.46
C ASP A 5 5.17 3.97 13.20
N LEU A 6 3.99 3.35 13.09
CA LEU A 6 3.57 2.59 11.93
C LEU A 6 2.10 2.88 11.64
N THR A 7 1.83 3.33 10.42
CA THR A 7 0.47 3.61 9.94
C THR A 7 0.20 2.84 8.66
N LEU A 8 -0.94 2.14 8.60
CA LEU A 8 -1.47 1.53 7.38
C LEU A 8 -2.77 2.22 6.98
N THR A 9 -2.77 2.87 5.82
CA THR A 9 -3.98 3.47 5.23
C THR A 9 -4.53 2.55 4.17
N LEU A 10 -5.74 2.02 4.39
CA LEU A 10 -6.47 1.22 3.40
C LEU A 10 -7.41 2.11 2.58
N PHE A 11 -7.39 1.96 1.26
CA PHE A 11 -8.27 2.71 0.37
C PHE A 11 -8.63 1.90 -0.88
N SER A 12 -9.79 2.22 -1.46
CA SER A 12 -10.26 1.59 -2.70
C SER A 12 -9.73 2.35 -3.92
N TRP A 13 -9.14 1.63 -4.87
CA TRP A 13 -8.86 2.11 -6.21
C TRP A 13 -9.86 1.50 -7.20
N GLU A 14 -10.86 2.30 -7.54
CA GLU A 14 -11.99 1.88 -8.36
C GLU A 14 -11.80 2.29 -9.83
N ASN A 15 -12.59 1.64 -10.71
CA ASN A 15 -12.64 1.92 -12.15
C ASN A 15 -11.29 1.70 -12.87
N ILE A 16 -10.51 0.71 -12.42
CA ILE A 16 -9.29 0.31 -13.11
C ILE A 16 -9.57 -0.74 -14.18
N PRO A 17 -8.82 -0.78 -15.29
CA PRO A 17 -8.86 -1.91 -16.21
C PRO A 17 -8.54 -3.22 -15.48
N PRO A 18 -9.05 -4.38 -15.94
CA PRO A 18 -8.56 -5.66 -15.45
C PRO A 18 -7.05 -5.76 -15.63
N THR A 19 -6.31 -6.00 -14.55
CA THR A 19 -4.84 -6.05 -14.57
C THR A 19 -4.30 -7.27 -13.83
N GLN A 20 -3.08 -7.66 -14.17
CA GLN A 20 -2.30 -8.64 -13.41
C GLN A 20 -0.84 -8.21 -13.39
N TYR A 21 -0.39 -7.71 -12.24
CA TYR A 21 0.98 -7.24 -12.05
C TYR A 21 1.95 -8.36 -11.61
N ALA A 22 1.45 -9.37 -10.89
CA ALA A 22 2.22 -10.53 -10.44
C ALA A 22 1.36 -11.81 -10.42
N ALA A 23 2.02 -12.96 -10.26
CA ALA A 23 1.32 -14.22 -10.06
C ALA A 23 0.48 -14.15 -8.77
N GLY A 24 -0.82 -14.43 -8.88
CA GLY A 24 -1.76 -14.36 -7.75
C GLY A 24 -2.33 -12.97 -7.44
N SER A 25 -1.90 -11.91 -8.13
CA SER A 25 -2.41 -10.53 -7.93
C SER A 25 -3.39 -10.09 -9.03
N GLY A 26 -4.08 -11.03 -9.66
CA GLY A 26 -5.03 -10.71 -10.74
C GLY A 26 -6.23 -9.94 -10.20
N ASN A 27 -6.54 -8.81 -10.82
CA ASN A 27 -7.74 -8.03 -10.56
C ASN A 27 -8.63 -8.04 -11.79
N SER A 28 -9.76 -8.75 -11.71
CA SER A 28 -10.80 -8.80 -12.75
C SER A 28 -12.05 -8.01 -12.40
N SER A 29 -12.17 -7.49 -11.18
CA SER A 29 -13.34 -6.76 -10.69
C SER A 29 -13.34 -5.29 -11.11
N GLY A 30 -12.19 -4.75 -11.51
CA GLY A 30 -12.01 -3.32 -11.77
C GLY A 30 -11.98 -2.47 -10.49
N ASN A 31 -11.88 -3.11 -9.32
CA ASN A 31 -11.70 -2.46 -8.02
C ASN A 31 -10.59 -3.16 -7.24
N SER A 32 -9.59 -2.42 -6.79
CA SER A 32 -8.49 -2.92 -5.97
C SER A 32 -8.49 -2.25 -4.60
N THR A 33 -8.53 -3.03 -3.53
CA THR A 33 -8.19 -2.52 -2.20
C THR A 33 -6.67 -2.41 -2.12
N LEU A 34 -6.16 -1.21 -1.89
CA LEU A 34 -4.74 -0.93 -1.72
C LEU A 34 -4.44 -0.53 -0.28
N GLY A 35 -3.19 -0.72 0.13
CA GLY A 35 -2.64 -0.23 1.38
C GLY A 35 -1.46 0.70 1.11
N LEU A 36 -1.40 1.84 1.80
CA LEU A 36 -0.18 2.63 1.93
C LEU A 36 0.37 2.42 3.33
N LEU A 37 1.52 1.78 3.41
CA LEU A 37 2.28 1.64 4.64
C LEU A 37 3.21 2.84 4.81
N ARG A 38 3.10 3.54 5.94
CA ARG A 38 4.06 4.55 6.40
C ARG A 38 4.73 4.01 7.66
N ILE A 39 6.06 4.07 7.69
CA ILE A 39 6.89 3.76 8.87
C ILE A 39 7.72 5.00 9.17
N SER A 40 7.77 5.45 10.43
CA SER A 40 8.72 6.47 10.87
C SER A 40 9.72 5.94 11.89
N THR A 41 10.83 6.66 12.02
CA THR A 41 11.84 6.42 13.06
C THR A 41 11.94 7.58 14.03
N ASP A 42 12.49 7.30 15.21
CA ASP A 42 12.85 8.28 16.24
C ASP A 42 13.79 9.39 15.76
N ASP A 43 14.55 9.15 14.69
CA ASP A 43 15.43 10.13 14.04
C ASP A 43 14.71 10.98 12.95
N GLY A 44 13.39 10.86 12.81
CA GLY A 44 12.56 11.65 11.88
C GLY A 44 12.55 11.19 10.41
N ILE A 45 13.06 9.99 10.12
CA ILE A 45 13.03 9.41 8.76
C ILE A 45 11.69 8.71 8.53
N GLU A 46 11.14 8.84 7.33
CA GLU A 46 9.91 8.16 6.92
C GLU A 46 10.13 7.26 5.70
N GLY A 47 9.51 6.08 5.71
CA GLY A 47 9.48 5.14 4.59
C GLY A 47 8.05 4.82 4.16
N TYR A 48 7.87 4.55 2.86
CA TYR A 48 6.56 4.31 2.24
C TYR A 48 6.57 3.05 1.36
N ALA A 49 5.50 2.25 1.40
CA ALA A 49 5.31 1.06 0.55
C ALA A 49 3.83 0.82 0.18
N PHE A 50 3.60 0.16 -0.95
CA PHE A 50 2.28 -0.27 -1.47
C PHE A 50 2.21 -1.78 -1.62
#